data_AF-A0A7V9GVT0-F1
#
_entry.id   AF-A0A7V9GVT0-F1
#
_cell.length_a   1.000
_cell.length_b   1.000
_cell.length_c   1.000
_cell.angle_alpha   90.00
_cell.angle_beta   90.00
_cell.angle_gamma   90.00
#
_symmetry.space_group_name_H-M   'P 1'
#
loop_
_entity.id
_entity.type
_entity.pdbx_description
1 polymer ?
#
loop_
_entity_poly.entity_id
_entity_poly.type
_entity_poly.pdbx_seq_one_letter_code
_entity_poly.pdbx_strand_id
1 'polypeptide(L)'
;MTRASAARRLASAAAVGSGGLGLLGGSLYAVMRAQAAYARRVIGQATTPPPDADGTYGDQSSHDGIRLLVVGDSSMAGYGMEHPTDTPPAMLASGLSHIAGRPVTVVSTAQVGARSSDLQGQLDRGLTVRPDVVVLVIGANDVTHRVWPSESVRLLAAAVRRLRDADVEVVVGTCPDLGTLRPLAQPLRELARRWSRRLAAAQTIAVVEAGGRSVSLGSLLGPTFAMAPAELFGPDRFHPSMAGYAGMVAALLPSVADAVGAWDDDGDEGADHPNAAGGLVLPVSFAAAEAAVHEGLEVAATQLAGRDRGPRGRWAQLQRRVRRADQLPAVADVRGS
;
A
#
# COMPACT_ATOMS: atom_id res chain seq x y z
N MET A 1 53.48 4.69 -39.84
CA MET A 1 52.61 3.79 -39.05
C MET A 1 51.53 3.22 -39.96
N THR A 2 51.51 1.90 -40.16
CA THR A 2 50.59 1.25 -41.11
C THR A 2 49.17 1.15 -40.55
N ARG A 3 48.14 1.34 -41.38
CA ARG A 3 46.70 1.23 -41.01
C ARG A 3 46.35 -0.08 -40.26
N ALA A 4 47.14 -1.14 -40.44
CA ALA A 4 47.01 -2.42 -39.74
C ALA A 4 47.34 -2.39 -38.22
N SER A 5 48.24 -1.50 -37.76
CA SER A 5 48.59 -1.41 -36.33
C SER A 5 47.58 -0.59 -35.52
N ALA A 6 46.86 0.33 -36.17
CA ALA A 6 45.74 1.07 -35.58
C ALA A 6 44.50 0.19 -35.39
N ALA A 7 44.20 -0.67 -36.37
CA ALA A 7 43.08 -1.62 -36.30
C ALA A 7 43.26 -2.68 -35.19
N ARG A 8 44.49 -3.20 -34.99
CA ARG A 8 44.78 -4.13 -33.88
C ARG A 8 44.66 -3.50 -32.49
N ARG A 9 45.00 -2.22 -32.34
CA ARG A 9 44.84 -1.48 -31.08
C ARG A 9 43.38 -1.15 -30.75
N LEU A 10 42.55 -0.88 -31.76
CA LEU A 10 41.11 -0.65 -31.58
C LEU A 10 40.36 -1.95 -31.25
N ALA A 11 40.72 -3.08 -31.86
CA ALA A 11 40.13 -4.38 -31.56
C ALA A 11 40.47 -4.89 -30.14
N SER A 12 41.70 -4.64 -29.65
CA SER A 12 42.07 -4.99 -28.27
C SER A 12 41.45 -4.06 -27.23
N ALA A 13 41.29 -2.78 -27.53
CA ALA A 13 40.57 -1.84 -26.67
C ALA A 13 39.06 -2.14 -26.60
N ALA A 14 38.44 -2.58 -27.70
CA ALA A 14 37.05 -3.01 -27.73
C ALA A 14 36.83 -4.32 -26.96
N ALA A 15 37.73 -5.31 -27.09
CA ALA A 15 37.63 -6.59 -26.38
C ALA A 15 37.83 -6.45 -24.85
N VAL A 16 38.70 -5.53 -24.42
CA VAL A 16 38.94 -5.28 -22.98
C VAL A 16 37.89 -4.32 -22.40
N GLY A 17 37.42 -3.34 -23.17
CA GLY A 17 36.43 -2.35 -22.73
C GLY A 17 34.99 -2.89 -22.66
N SER A 18 34.56 -3.75 -23.59
CA SER A 18 33.23 -4.37 -23.54
C SER A 18 33.19 -5.63 -22.66
N GLY A 19 34.30 -6.38 -22.60
CA GLY A 19 34.42 -7.61 -21.80
C GLY A 19 34.39 -7.33 -20.30
N GLY A 20 35.06 -6.28 -19.82
CA GLY A 20 35.07 -5.91 -18.40
C GLY A 20 33.70 -5.46 -17.88
N LEU A 21 32.97 -4.64 -18.64
CA LEU A 21 31.61 -4.21 -18.30
C LEU A 21 30.60 -5.38 -18.39
N GLY A 22 30.76 -6.28 -19.36
CA GLY A 22 29.95 -7.49 -19.48
C GLY A 22 30.17 -8.49 -18.34
N LEU A 23 31.42 -8.68 -17.90
CA LEU A 23 31.76 -9.56 -16.77
C LEU A 23 31.34 -8.98 -15.41
N LEU A 24 31.50 -7.67 -15.20
CA LEU A 24 31.02 -6.99 -13.99
C LEU A 24 29.48 -6.96 -13.93
N GLY A 25 28.82 -6.65 -15.05
CA GLY A 25 27.36 -6.70 -15.16
C GLY A 25 26.81 -8.13 -14.98
N GLY A 26 27.46 -9.11 -15.60
CA GLY A 26 27.09 -10.53 -15.50
C GLY A 26 27.26 -11.10 -14.09
N SER A 27 28.36 -10.78 -13.40
CA SER A 27 28.60 -11.20 -12.01
C SER A 27 27.62 -10.55 -11.05
N LEU A 28 27.34 -9.25 -11.20
CA LEU A 28 26.30 -8.55 -10.42
C LEU A 28 24.91 -9.16 -10.63
N TYR A 29 24.55 -9.47 -11.87
CA TYR A 29 23.29 -10.15 -12.19
C TYR A 29 23.20 -11.54 -11.53
N ALA A 30 24.28 -12.33 -11.59
CA ALA A 30 24.34 -13.64 -10.96
C ALA A 30 24.19 -13.56 -9.44
N VAL A 31 24.84 -12.59 -8.78
CA VAL A 31 24.69 -12.33 -7.34
C VAL A 31 23.24 -11.97 -7.01
N MET A 32 22.61 -11.05 -7.74
CA MET A 32 21.20 -10.69 -7.50
C MET A 32 20.26 -11.88 -7.72
N ARG A 33 20.51 -12.72 -8.73
CA ARG A 33 19.77 -13.97 -8.96
C ARG A 33 19.89 -14.94 -7.80
N ALA A 34 21.10 -15.12 -7.26
CA ALA A 34 21.36 -15.97 -6.11
C ALA A 34 20.68 -15.42 -4.84
N GLN A 35 20.76 -14.11 -4.60
CA GLN A 35 20.08 -13.43 -3.49
C GLN A 35 18.55 -13.60 -3.58
N ALA A 36 17.97 -13.42 -4.76
CA ALA A 36 16.53 -13.62 -4.96
C ALA A 36 16.11 -15.07 -4.74
N ALA A 37 16.94 -16.05 -5.14
CA ALA A 37 16.68 -17.46 -4.89
C ALA A 37 16.77 -17.81 -3.40
N TYR A 38 17.78 -17.29 -2.70
CA TYR A 38 17.93 -17.44 -1.26
C TYR A 38 16.75 -16.83 -0.50
N ALA A 39 16.34 -15.61 -0.87
CA ALA A 39 15.19 -14.94 -0.27
C ALA A 39 13.92 -15.79 -0.44
N ARG A 40 13.60 -16.27 -1.64
CA ARG A 40 12.43 -17.15 -1.86
C ARG A 40 12.47 -18.42 -1.01
N ARG A 41 13.65 -19.02 -0.86
CA ARG A 41 13.82 -20.23 -0.04
C ARG A 41 13.60 -19.96 1.45
N VAL A 42 14.04 -18.79 1.92
CA VAL A 42 13.89 -18.35 3.32
C VAL A 42 12.45 -17.98 3.65
N ILE A 43 11.77 -17.27 2.75
CA ILE A 43 10.40 -16.80 2.94
C ILE A 43 9.43 -17.98 2.96
N GLY A 44 9.74 -19.05 2.23
CA GLY A 44 8.88 -20.23 2.15
C GLY A 44 7.56 -19.96 1.42
N GLN A 45 6.66 -20.92 1.46
CA GLN A 45 5.28 -20.81 0.94
C GLN A 45 4.33 -21.11 2.11
N ALA A 46 3.22 -20.39 2.21
CA ALA A 46 2.19 -20.73 3.20
C ALA A 46 1.70 -22.14 2.97
N THR A 47 1.57 -22.87 4.06
CA THR A 47 0.90 -24.17 4.09
C THR A 47 -0.56 -24.05 4.52
N THR A 48 -0.95 -22.94 5.15
CA THR A 48 -2.28 -22.76 5.74
C THR A 48 -2.95 -21.50 5.18
N PRO A 49 -4.20 -21.59 4.70
CA PRO A 49 -4.96 -20.41 4.29
C PRO A 49 -5.21 -19.50 5.51
N PRO A 50 -5.24 -18.16 5.33
CA PRO A 50 -5.64 -17.26 6.40
C PRO A 50 -7.07 -17.56 6.90
N PRO A 51 -7.36 -17.32 8.18
CA PRO A 51 -8.71 -17.50 8.71
C PRO A 51 -9.69 -16.50 8.09
N ASP A 52 -10.94 -16.92 7.92
CA ASP A 52 -12.02 -16.07 7.41
C ASP A 52 -12.45 -15.05 8.47
N ALA A 53 -12.46 -13.78 8.09
CA ALA A 53 -12.78 -12.64 8.95
C ALA A 53 -14.07 -11.94 8.53
N ASP A 54 -14.83 -12.53 7.60
CA ASP A 54 -16.11 -11.99 7.17
C ASP A 54 -17.12 -12.01 8.32
N GLY A 55 -17.84 -10.90 8.48
CA GLY A 55 -18.80 -10.75 9.57
C GLY A 55 -19.10 -9.31 9.92
N THR A 56 -19.94 -9.13 10.94
CA THR A 56 -20.31 -7.81 11.46
C THR A 56 -19.63 -7.55 12.79
N TYR A 57 -18.96 -6.41 12.89
CA TYR A 57 -18.20 -5.96 14.04
C TYR A 57 -18.86 -4.72 14.66
N GLY A 58 -18.85 -4.61 15.98
CA GLY A 58 -19.47 -3.51 16.72
C GLY A 58 -20.90 -3.77 17.19
N ASP A 59 -21.54 -2.73 17.71
CA ASP A 59 -22.91 -2.80 18.21
C ASP A 59 -23.91 -2.88 17.05
N GLN A 60 -24.60 -4.01 16.96
CA GLN A 60 -25.60 -4.31 15.93
C GLN A 60 -26.99 -3.74 16.25
N SER A 61 -27.13 -3.00 17.35
CA SER A 61 -28.36 -2.30 17.70
C SER A 61 -28.70 -1.16 16.72
N SER A 62 -27.68 -0.60 16.05
CA SER A 62 -27.87 0.42 15.02
C SER A 62 -28.28 -0.19 13.68
N HIS A 63 -29.28 0.42 13.04
CA HIS A 63 -29.75 0.03 11.70
C HIS A 63 -28.94 0.65 10.56
N ASP A 64 -27.99 1.54 10.86
CA ASP A 64 -27.15 2.23 9.88
C ASP A 64 -25.73 1.65 9.89
N GLY A 65 -25.56 0.47 9.31
CA GLY A 65 -24.27 -0.23 9.24
C GLY A 65 -23.42 0.15 8.03
N ILE A 66 -22.10 0.15 8.19
CA ILE A 66 -21.14 0.38 7.10
C ILE A 66 -20.72 -0.95 6.51
N ARG A 67 -20.71 -1.07 5.18
CA ARG A 67 -20.21 -2.25 4.46
C ARG A 67 -18.82 -1.98 3.94
N LEU A 68 -17.86 -2.71 4.51
CA LEU A 68 -16.45 -2.64 4.17
C LEU A 68 -16.09 -3.83 3.27
N LEU A 69 -15.54 -3.56 2.08
CA LEU A 69 -14.92 -4.60 1.25
C LEU A 69 -13.40 -4.49 1.30
N VAL A 70 -12.74 -5.59 1.64
CA VAL A 70 -11.28 -5.69 1.64
C VAL A 70 -10.80 -6.45 0.41
N VAL A 71 -9.88 -5.84 -0.32
CA VAL A 71 -9.33 -6.34 -1.59
C VAL A 71 -7.81 -6.29 -1.50
N GLY A 72 -7.12 -7.28 -2.07
CA GLY A 72 -5.66 -7.22 -2.12
C GLY A 72 -4.96 -8.57 -2.18
N ASP A 73 -3.71 -8.54 -1.72
CA ASP A 73 -2.85 -9.70 -1.66
C ASP A 73 -2.84 -10.37 -0.26
N SER A 74 -1.77 -11.11 0.04
CA SER A 74 -1.57 -11.80 1.30
C SER A 74 -1.58 -10.87 2.50
N SER A 75 -1.15 -9.60 2.33
CA SER A 75 -1.18 -8.64 3.42
C SER A 75 -2.62 -8.33 3.83
N MET A 76 -3.54 -8.16 2.88
CA MET A 76 -4.95 -7.90 3.20
C MET A 76 -5.74 -9.16 3.55
N ALA A 77 -5.26 -10.32 3.14
CA ALA A 77 -5.84 -11.60 3.56
C ALA A 77 -5.49 -11.97 5.02
N GLY A 78 -4.51 -11.31 5.65
CA GLY A 78 -4.06 -11.66 7.00
C GLY A 78 -3.17 -12.91 7.04
N TYR A 79 -2.30 -13.07 6.05
CA TYR A 79 -1.36 -14.19 5.99
C TYR A 79 -0.57 -14.36 7.29
N GLY A 80 -0.51 -15.60 7.78
CA GLY A 80 0.25 -15.98 8.96
C GLY A 80 -0.50 -15.81 10.28
N MET A 81 -1.74 -15.33 10.25
CA MET A 81 -2.61 -15.25 11.44
C MET A 81 -3.35 -16.56 11.68
N GLU A 82 -3.58 -16.89 12.94
CA GLU A 82 -4.32 -18.09 13.37
C GLU A 82 -5.78 -17.77 13.70
N HIS A 83 -6.06 -16.54 14.17
CA HIS A 83 -7.40 -16.10 14.55
C HIS A 83 -7.95 -15.06 13.58
N PRO A 84 -9.25 -15.13 13.21
CA PRO A 84 -9.91 -14.12 12.38
C PRO A 84 -9.71 -12.68 12.87
N THR A 85 -9.77 -12.46 14.19
CA THR A 85 -9.64 -11.14 14.82
C THR A 85 -8.28 -10.49 14.62
N ASP A 86 -7.26 -11.29 14.33
CA ASP A 86 -5.88 -10.83 14.18
C ASP A 86 -5.58 -10.44 12.72
N THR A 87 -6.56 -10.61 11.82
CA THR A 87 -6.43 -10.28 10.41
C THR A 87 -6.76 -8.81 10.12
N PRO A 88 -6.15 -8.19 9.09
CA PRO A 88 -6.47 -6.82 8.73
C PRO A 88 -7.94 -6.52 8.44
N PRO A 89 -8.73 -7.41 7.78
CA PRO A 89 -10.17 -7.18 7.63
C PRO A 89 -10.90 -6.99 8.96
N ALA A 90 -10.65 -7.86 9.94
CA ALA A 90 -11.27 -7.77 11.27
C ALA A 90 -10.80 -6.52 12.04
N MET A 91 -9.51 -6.21 11.98
CA MET A 91 -8.94 -5.03 12.63
C MET A 91 -9.50 -3.72 12.02
N LEU A 92 -9.62 -3.65 10.69
CA LEU A 92 -10.24 -2.51 10.01
C LEU A 92 -11.70 -2.35 10.39
N ALA A 93 -12.47 -3.45 10.38
CA ALA A 93 -13.89 -3.43 10.73
C ALA A 93 -14.11 -2.99 12.17
N SER A 94 -13.34 -3.57 13.11
CA SER A 94 -13.42 -3.23 14.53
C SER A 94 -13.02 -1.79 14.80
N GLY A 95 -11.91 -1.33 14.22
CA GLY A 95 -11.44 0.05 14.36
C GLY A 95 -12.41 1.06 13.74
N LEU A 96 -12.95 0.77 12.55
CA LEU A 96 -13.90 1.65 11.89
C LEU A 96 -15.22 1.71 12.65
N SER A 97 -15.69 0.57 13.16
CA SER A 97 -16.90 0.52 13.97
C SER A 97 -16.77 1.35 15.23
N HIS A 98 -15.61 1.28 15.89
CA HIS A 98 -15.32 2.07 17.07
C HIS A 98 -15.33 3.58 16.78
N ILE A 99 -14.70 4.01 15.67
CA ILE A 99 -14.65 5.43 15.28
C ILE A 99 -16.04 5.94 14.88
N ALA A 100 -16.77 5.15 14.08
CA ALA A 100 -18.05 5.57 13.51
C ALA A 100 -19.23 5.45 14.47
N GLY A 101 -19.08 4.75 15.60
CA GLY A 101 -20.20 4.39 16.48
C GLY A 101 -21.27 3.53 15.80
N ARG A 102 -20.91 2.82 14.72
CA ARG A 102 -21.82 2.07 13.84
C ARG A 102 -21.30 0.65 13.61
N PRO A 103 -22.17 -0.36 13.41
CA PRO A 103 -21.72 -1.69 13.06
C PRO A 103 -21.07 -1.68 11.68
N VAL A 104 -19.98 -2.45 11.53
CA VAL A 104 -19.28 -2.61 10.24
C VAL A 104 -19.37 -4.06 9.80
N THR A 105 -20.03 -4.32 8.67
CA THR A 105 -20.00 -5.61 8.00
C THR A 105 -18.82 -5.63 7.04
N VAL A 106 -17.84 -6.50 7.29
CA VAL A 106 -16.68 -6.68 6.42
C VAL A 106 -16.79 -7.95 5.61
N VAL A 107 -16.38 -7.85 4.34
CA VAL A 107 -16.18 -8.97 3.43
C VAL A 107 -14.80 -8.85 2.82
N SER A 108 -14.03 -9.93 2.82
CA SER A 108 -12.68 -9.98 2.24
C SER A 108 -12.66 -10.85 0.99
N THR A 109 -12.20 -10.25 -0.11
CA THR A 109 -11.91 -10.97 -1.36
C THR A 109 -10.41 -11.05 -1.64
N ALA A 110 -9.60 -10.55 -0.70
CA ALA A 110 -8.15 -10.58 -0.76
C ALA A 110 -7.62 -12.01 -0.89
N GLN A 111 -6.59 -12.19 -1.71
CA GLN A 111 -6.05 -13.50 -2.01
C GLN A 111 -4.53 -13.51 -1.86
N VAL A 112 -4.03 -14.49 -1.12
CA VAL A 112 -2.59 -14.72 -0.98
C VAL A 112 -1.95 -14.89 -2.35
N GLY A 113 -0.91 -14.10 -2.62
CA GLY A 113 -0.19 -14.14 -3.90
C GLY A 113 -0.84 -13.36 -5.05
N ALA A 114 -1.98 -12.70 -4.82
CA ALA A 114 -2.65 -11.91 -5.83
C ALA A 114 -1.76 -10.79 -6.38
N ARG A 115 -1.91 -10.52 -7.68
CA ARG A 115 -1.29 -9.43 -8.43
C ARG A 115 -2.37 -8.46 -8.90
N SER A 116 -1.95 -7.32 -9.44
CA SER A 116 -2.87 -6.36 -10.06
C SER A 116 -3.81 -6.97 -11.13
N SER A 117 -3.40 -8.04 -11.82
CA SER A 117 -4.23 -8.78 -12.79
C SER A 117 -5.45 -9.46 -12.17
N ASP A 118 -5.37 -9.77 -10.88
CA ASP A 118 -6.38 -10.58 -10.20
C ASP A 118 -7.47 -9.69 -9.57
N LEU A 119 -7.26 -8.36 -9.55
CA LEU A 119 -8.19 -7.40 -8.97
C LEU A 119 -9.59 -7.50 -9.55
N GLN A 120 -9.73 -7.69 -10.87
CA GLN A 120 -11.06 -7.77 -11.49
C GLN A 120 -11.88 -8.93 -10.93
N GLY A 121 -11.29 -10.11 -10.75
CA GLY A 121 -11.97 -11.26 -10.17
C GLY A 121 -12.24 -11.12 -8.66
N GLN A 122 -11.45 -10.32 -7.94
CA GLN A 122 -11.79 -9.94 -6.56
C GLN A 122 -12.99 -8.99 -6.54
N LEU A 123 -13.01 -7.97 -7.40
CA LEU A 123 -14.13 -7.02 -7.50
C LEU A 123 -15.43 -7.66 -7.99
N ASP A 124 -15.37 -8.62 -8.91
CA ASP A 124 -16.55 -9.37 -9.37
C ASP A 124 -17.26 -10.08 -8.22
N ARG A 125 -16.49 -10.65 -7.30
CA ARG A 125 -17.04 -11.31 -6.10
C ARG A 125 -17.50 -10.29 -5.07
N GLY A 126 -16.68 -9.27 -4.82
CA GLY A 126 -16.88 -8.31 -3.74
C GLY A 126 -18.02 -7.32 -3.99
N LEU A 127 -18.22 -6.85 -5.23
CA LEU A 127 -19.26 -5.84 -5.53
C LEU A 127 -20.70 -6.36 -5.30
N THR A 128 -20.88 -7.68 -5.20
CA THR A 128 -22.18 -8.28 -4.89
C THR A 128 -22.73 -7.86 -3.53
N VAL A 129 -21.86 -7.49 -2.59
CA VAL A 129 -22.23 -7.06 -1.23
C VAL A 129 -22.53 -5.56 -1.16
N ARG A 130 -22.37 -4.84 -2.27
CA ARG A 130 -22.59 -3.38 -2.41
C ARG A 130 -21.85 -2.59 -1.31
N PRO A 131 -20.52 -2.67 -1.23
CA PRO A 131 -19.77 -2.00 -0.17
C PRO A 131 -19.93 -0.47 -0.25
N ASP A 132 -19.85 0.19 0.90
CA ASP A 132 -19.83 1.66 0.99
C ASP A 132 -18.37 2.16 0.86
N VAL A 133 -17.41 1.36 1.34
CA VAL A 133 -15.98 1.64 1.21
C VAL A 133 -15.18 0.38 0.91
N VAL A 134 -14.14 0.55 0.09
CA VAL A 134 -13.15 -0.47 -0.25
C VAL A 134 -11.77 -0.07 0.26
N VAL A 135 -11.12 -0.98 0.97
CA VAL A 135 -9.70 -0.90 1.29
C VAL A 135 -8.93 -1.87 0.41
N LEU A 136 -7.99 -1.33 -0.36
CA LEU A 136 -7.22 -2.08 -1.35
C LEU A 136 -5.72 -1.96 -1.12
N VAL A 137 -5.01 -3.07 -0.97
CA VAL A 137 -3.53 -3.09 -0.97
C VAL A 137 -3.03 -4.16 -1.93
N ILE A 138 -2.25 -3.74 -2.93
CA ILE A 138 -1.70 -4.61 -3.98
C ILE A 138 -0.38 -4.06 -4.49
N GLY A 139 0.48 -4.93 -5.00
CA GLY A 139 1.68 -4.55 -5.74
C GLY A 139 2.97 -5.19 -5.23
N ALA A 140 3.00 -5.74 -4.01
CA ALA A 140 4.15 -6.49 -3.52
C ALA A 140 4.44 -7.67 -4.46
N ASN A 141 3.41 -8.42 -4.87
CA ASN A 141 3.54 -9.53 -5.81
C ASN A 141 3.89 -9.09 -7.23
N ASP A 142 3.44 -7.92 -7.66
CA ASP A 142 3.81 -7.34 -8.95
C ASP A 142 5.33 -7.09 -9.02
N VAL A 143 5.92 -6.55 -7.94
CA VAL A 143 7.37 -6.34 -7.87
C VAL A 143 8.13 -7.67 -7.82
N THR A 144 7.70 -8.64 -6.99
CA THR A 144 8.39 -9.93 -6.87
C THR A 144 8.32 -10.75 -8.17
N HIS A 145 7.23 -10.63 -8.94
CA HIS A 145 7.04 -11.29 -10.23
C HIS A 145 7.45 -10.43 -11.43
N ARG A 146 7.99 -9.23 -11.20
CA ARG A 146 8.51 -8.32 -12.25
C ARG A 146 7.44 -7.95 -13.29
N VAL A 147 6.21 -7.74 -12.84
CA VAL A 147 5.16 -7.14 -13.67
C VAL A 147 5.59 -5.72 -14.05
N TRP A 148 5.30 -5.32 -15.28
CA TRP A 148 5.60 -3.97 -15.73
C TRP A 148 4.84 -2.95 -14.87
N PRO A 149 5.51 -1.93 -14.29
CA PRO A 149 4.83 -0.96 -13.43
C PRO A 149 3.66 -0.26 -14.12
N SER A 150 3.79 0.05 -15.41
CA SER A 150 2.72 0.65 -16.21
C SER A 150 1.47 -0.24 -16.29
N GLU A 151 1.66 -1.55 -16.43
CA GLU A 151 0.56 -2.52 -16.48
C GLU A 151 -0.11 -2.65 -15.11
N SER A 152 0.69 -2.78 -14.05
CA SER A 152 0.20 -2.85 -12.67
C SER A 152 -0.65 -1.63 -12.30
N VAL A 153 -0.14 -0.44 -12.62
CA VAL A 153 -0.82 0.84 -12.37
C VAL A 153 -2.07 0.99 -13.23
N ARG A 154 -2.04 0.57 -14.51
CA ARG A 154 -3.21 0.59 -15.40
C ARG A 154 -4.35 -0.28 -14.86
N LEU A 155 -4.03 -1.48 -14.40
CA LEU A 155 -4.99 -2.42 -13.81
C LEU A 155 -5.57 -1.89 -12.50
N LEU A 156 -4.73 -1.33 -11.62
CA LEU A 156 -5.18 -0.66 -10.40
C LEU A 156 -6.11 0.52 -10.73
N ALA A 157 -5.74 1.39 -11.65
CA ALA A 157 -6.57 2.53 -12.06
C ALA A 157 -7.91 2.09 -12.65
N ALA A 158 -7.96 0.96 -13.35
CA ALA A 158 -9.21 0.40 -13.85
C ALA A 158 -10.08 -0.15 -12.71
N ALA A 159 -9.48 -0.80 -11.71
CA ALA A 159 -10.19 -1.27 -10.51
C ALA A 159 -10.77 -0.09 -9.71
N VAL A 160 -9.98 0.96 -9.45
CA VAL A 160 -10.45 2.16 -8.72
C VAL A 160 -11.58 2.85 -9.47
N ARG A 161 -11.46 3.07 -10.79
CA ARG A 161 -12.54 3.68 -11.58
C ARG A 161 -13.82 2.86 -11.50
N ARG A 162 -13.74 1.53 -11.67
CA ARG A 162 -14.90 0.65 -11.56
C ARG A 162 -15.61 0.76 -10.21
N LEU A 163 -14.86 0.89 -9.12
CA LEU A 163 -15.42 1.08 -7.78
C LEU A 163 -16.08 2.46 -7.63
N ARG A 164 -15.42 3.54 -8.10
CA ARG A 164 -15.99 4.90 -8.10
C ARG A 164 -17.22 5.02 -8.99
N ASP A 165 -17.24 4.36 -10.14
CA ASP A 165 -18.41 4.30 -11.04
C ASP A 165 -19.60 3.56 -10.39
N ALA A 166 -19.34 2.73 -9.37
CA ALA A 166 -20.35 2.07 -8.55
C ALA A 166 -20.68 2.86 -7.26
N ASP A 167 -20.23 4.11 -7.16
CA ASP A 167 -20.43 5.02 -6.02
C ASP A 167 -19.84 4.49 -4.69
N VAL A 168 -18.74 3.73 -4.79
CA VAL A 168 -18.03 3.16 -3.63
C VAL A 168 -16.82 4.02 -3.30
N GLU A 169 -16.61 4.36 -2.02
CA GLU A 169 -15.38 5.03 -1.56
C GLU A 169 -14.17 4.10 -1.64
N VAL A 170 -13.01 4.62 -2.06
CA VAL A 170 -11.83 3.79 -2.31
C VAL A 170 -10.60 4.34 -1.62
N VAL A 171 -10.04 3.55 -0.70
CA VAL A 171 -8.77 3.83 -0.03
C VAL A 171 -7.75 2.78 -0.44
N VAL A 172 -6.67 3.21 -1.08
CA VAL A 172 -5.60 2.34 -1.56
C VAL A 172 -4.36 2.52 -0.70
N GLY A 173 -3.92 1.47 -0.01
CA GLY A 173 -2.57 1.41 0.54
C GLY A 173 -1.57 1.11 -0.58
N THR A 174 -0.62 2.01 -0.81
CA THR A 174 0.36 1.86 -1.89
C THR A 174 1.35 0.71 -1.61
N CYS A 175 2.04 0.23 -2.65
CA CYS A 175 3.06 -0.80 -2.53
C CYS A 175 4.07 -0.46 -1.42
N PRO A 176 4.29 -1.36 -0.45
CA PRO A 176 5.23 -1.11 0.63
C PRO A 176 6.68 -1.11 0.13
N ASP A 177 7.57 -0.47 0.89
CA ASP A 177 9.00 -0.47 0.57
C ASP A 177 9.63 -1.86 0.82
N LEU A 178 9.78 -2.65 -0.25
CA LEU A 178 10.35 -3.99 -0.17
C LEU A 178 11.84 -3.99 0.20
N GLY A 179 12.50 -2.83 0.22
CA GLY A 179 13.85 -2.68 0.73
C GLY A 179 13.99 -2.84 2.24
N THR A 180 12.88 -2.98 2.99
CA THR A 180 12.87 -3.30 4.42
C THR A 180 12.96 -4.81 4.70
N LEU A 181 12.75 -5.64 3.68
CA LEU A 181 12.75 -7.09 3.80
C LEU A 181 14.13 -7.63 4.21
N ARG A 182 14.20 -8.25 5.40
CA ARG A 182 15.43 -8.81 5.98
C ARG A 182 16.15 -9.82 5.08
N PRO A 183 15.46 -10.70 4.33
CA PRO A 183 16.14 -11.67 3.46
C PRO A 183 16.85 -11.04 2.25
N LEU A 184 16.63 -9.76 1.95
CA LEU A 184 17.27 -9.08 0.81
C LEU A 184 18.64 -8.51 1.19
N ALA A 185 19.70 -9.07 0.61
CA ALA A 185 21.04 -8.53 0.71
C ALA A 185 21.27 -7.39 -0.31
N GLN A 186 22.30 -6.56 -0.07
CA GLN A 186 22.75 -5.60 -1.09
C GLN A 186 23.45 -6.36 -2.23
N PRO A 187 23.22 -6.00 -3.50
CA PRO A 187 22.57 -4.78 -3.98
C PRO A 187 21.06 -4.93 -4.29
N LEU A 188 20.52 -6.15 -4.21
CA LEU A 188 19.11 -6.42 -4.53
C LEU A 188 18.14 -5.62 -3.65
N ARG A 189 18.50 -5.38 -2.38
CA ARG A 189 17.70 -4.59 -1.44
C ARG A 189 17.45 -3.16 -1.93
N GLU A 190 18.50 -2.47 -2.39
CA GLU A 190 18.37 -1.10 -2.91
C GLU A 190 17.58 -1.05 -4.22
N LEU A 191 17.75 -2.06 -5.08
CA LEU A 191 16.96 -2.17 -6.30
C LEU A 191 15.47 -2.37 -5.99
N ALA A 192 15.15 -3.29 -5.07
CA ALA A 192 13.78 -3.55 -4.62
C ALA A 192 13.15 -2.28 -4.04
N ARG A 193 13.86 -1.57 -3.17
CA ARG A 193 13.47 -0.27 -2.60
C ARG A 193 13.12 0.77 -3.65
N ARG A 194 14.00 0.95 -4.64
CA ARG A 194 13.76 1.91 -5.72
C ARG A 194 12.56 1.53 -6.56
N TRP A 195 12.40 0.24 -6.86
CA TRP A 195 11.29 -0.25 -7.67
C TRP A 195 9.96 -0.12 -6.94
N SER A 196 9.88 -0.52 -5.67
CA SER A 196 8.65 -0.42 -4.88
C SER A 196 8.24 1.03 -4.67
N ARG A 197 9.17 1.95 -4.37
CA ARG A 197 8.83 3.39 -4.22
C ARG A 197 8.38 4.03 -5.53
N ARG A 198 8.98 3.65 -6.66
CA ARG A 198 8.52 4.10 -7.99
C ARG A 198 7.12 3.59 -8.31
N LEU A 199 6.84 2.33 -7.97
CA LEU A 199 5.50 1.76 -8.12
C LEU A 199 4.50 2.50 -7.21
N ALA A 200 4.84 2.71 -5.94
CA ALA A 200 3.99 3.44 -4.99
C ALA A 200 3.63 4.85 -5.47
N ALA A 201 4.62 5.63 -5.94
CA ALA A 201 4.37 6.96 -6.52
C ALA A 201 3.43 6.89 -7.73
N ALA A 202 3.64 5.92 -8.62
CA ALA A 202 2.79 5.75 -9.80
C ALA A 202 1.37 5.29 -9.42
N GLN A 203 1.23 4.45 -8.40
CA GLN A 203 -0.07 4.05 -7.83
C GLN A 203 -0.80 5.27 -7.25
N THR A 204 -0.15 6.10 -6.44
CA THR A 204 -0.76 7.34 -5.89
C THR A 204 -1.33 8.22 -7.00
N ILE A 205 -0.54 8.51 -8.03
CA ILE A 205 -1.00 9.33 -9.15
C ILE A 205 -2.24 8.72 -9.79
N ALA A 206 -2.19 7.42 -10.11
CA ALA A 206 -3.27 6.76 -10.81
C ALA A 206 -4.55 6.61 -9.97
N VAL A 207 -4.41 6.36 -8.67
CA VAL A 207 -5.53 6.27 -7.72
C VAL A 207 -6.24 7.63 -7.60
N VAL A 208 -5.47 8.70 -7.41
CA VAL A 208 -6.02 10.06 -7.27
C VAL A 208 -6.65 10.56 -8.57
N GLU A 209 -6.03 10.25 -9.72
CA GLU A 209 -6.63 10.54 -11.04
C GLU A 209 -7.93 9.74 -11.27
N ALA A 210 -7.99 8.50 -10.78
CA ALA A 210 -9.18 7.64 -10.83
C ALA A 210 -10.26 7.99 -9.79
N GLY A 211 -10.02 8.97 -8.91
CA GLY A 211 -10.99 9.44 -7.91
C GLY A 211 -10.97 8.69 -6.57
N GLY A 212 -9.94 7.86 -6.32
CA GLY A 212 -9.71 7.26 -5.01
C GLY A 212 -8.73 8.07 -4.15
N ARG A 213 -8.53 7.62 -2.91
CA ARG A 213 -7.54 8.14 -1.97
C ARG A 213 -6.38 7.14 -1.86
N SER A 214 -5.14 7.62 -1.80
CA SER A 214 -3.99 6.74 -1.56
C SER A 214 -3.35 7.03 -0.22
N VAL A 215 -3.00 5.99 0.52
CA VAL A 215 -2.23 6.07 1.76
C VAL A 215 -0.88 5.42 1.54
N SER A 216 0.19 6.15 1.85
CA SER A 216 1.53 5.61 1.77
C SER A 216 1.74 4.57 2.87
N LEU A 217 1.84 3.30 2.44
CA LEU A 217 2.41 2.23 3.24
C LEU A 217 3.93 2.13 3.05
N GLY A 218 4.56 3.19 2.50
CA GLY A 218 6.01 3.29 2.38
C GLY A 218 6.67 2.90 3.70
N SER A 219 7.80 2.19 3.63
CA SER A 219 8.39 1.40 4.74
C SER A 219 7.38 1.19 5.85
N LEU A 220 6.35 0.34 5.66
CA LEU A 220 5.15 -0.02 6.48
C LEU A 220 5.15 0.19 8.03
N LEU A 221 6.08 0.93 8.60
CA LEU A 221 7.10 0.44 9.50
C LEU A 221 8.01 1.58 10.09
N GLY A 222 8.21 2.71 9.44
CA GLY A 222 8.88 3.88 10.02
C GLY A 222 10.29 3.67 10.58
N PRO A 223 10.79 4.65 11.36
CA PRO A 223 11.96 4.43 12.20
C PRO A 223 11.73 3.28 13.20
N THR A 224 10.52 3.15 13.73
CA THR A 224 10.17 2.20 14.80
C THR A 224 10.36 0.74 14.41
N PHE A 225 10.02 0.34 13.19
CA PHE A 225 10.24 -1.02 12.74
C PHE A 225 11.61 -1.21 12.08
N ALA A 226 12.29 -0.14 11.63
CA ALA A 226 13.72 -0.24 11.40
C ALA A 226 14.45 -0.58 12.72
N MET A 227 13.89 -0.16 13.86
CA MET A 227 14.38 -0.46 15.21
C MET A 227 13.88 -1.80 15.77
N ALA A 228 12.66 -2.27 15.43
CA ALA A 228 12.09 -3.54 15.91
C ALA A 228 11.61 -4.51 14.79
N PRO A 229 12.41 -4.82 13.77
CA PRO A 229 11.97 -5.65 12.63
C PRO A 229 11.68 -7.11 13.00
N ALA A 230 12.17 -7.58 14.15
CA ALA A 230 11.92 -8.94 14.63
C ALA A 230 10.52 -9.13 15.22
N GLU A 231 9.89 -8.05 15.68
CA GLU A 231 8.56 -8.08 16.30
C GLU A 231 7.44 -7.90 15.28
N LEU A 232 7.79 -7.35 14.12
CA LEU A 232 6.84 -6.75 13.20
C LEU A 232 6.74 -7.46 11.85
N PHE A 233 7.64 -8.40 11.59
CA PHE A 233 7.48 -9.42 10.56
C PHE A 233 7.18 -10.76 11.21
N GLY A 234 6.36 -11.56 10.54
CA GLY A 234 6.13 -12.95 10.91
C GLY A 234 7.40 -13.79 10.77
N PRO A 235 7.32 -15.09 11.12
CA PRO A 235 8.47 -16.01 11.08
C PRO A 235 9.14 -16.10 9.69
N ASP A 236 8.40 -15.85 8.62
CA ASP A 236 8.90 -15.85 7.24
C ASP A 236 9.77 -14.63 6.87
N ARG A 237 9.80 -13.61 7.74
CA ARG A 237 10.54 -12.35 7.56
C ARG A 237 10.13 -11.58 6.30
N PHE A 238 8.90 -11.79 5.85
CA PHE A 238 8.33 -11.14 4.66
C PHE A 238 6.95 -10.59 4.93
N HIS A 239 6.03 -11.39 5.47
CA HIS A 239 4.70 -10.92 5.81
C HIS A 239 4.73 -10.21 7.18
N PRO A 240 3.89 -9.19 7.38
CA PRO A 240 3.77 -8.55 8.69
C PRO A 240 3.39 -9.56 9.79
N SER A 241 3.89 -9.34 11.00
CA SER A 241 3.31 -9.97 12.20
C SER A 241 1.96 -9.33 12.51
N MET A 242 1.25 -9.83 13.53
CA MET A 242 0.03 -9.18 14.03
C MET A 242 0.26 -7.69 14.36
N ALA A 243 1.37 -7.35 15.02
CA ALA A 243 1.72 -5.96 15.32
C ALA A 243 2.03 -5.15 14.05
N GLY A 244 2.65 -5.78 13.04
CA GLY A 244 2.86 -5.14 11.74
C GLY A 244 1.55 -4.88 10.98
N TYR A 245 0.60 -5.83 11.03
CA TYR A 245 -0.74 -5.64 10.49
C TYR A 245 -1.50 -4.53 11.24
N ALA A 246 -1.42 -4.49 12.56
CA ALA A 246 -2.01 -3.42 13.36
C ALA A 246 -1.45 -2.04 12.96
N GLY A 247 -0.14 -1.92 12.73
CA GLY A 247 0.48 -0.68 12.24
C GLY A 247 -0.01 -0.27 10.85
N MET A 248 -0.14 -1.24 9.93
CA MET A 248 -0.71 -1.00 8.60
C MET A 248 -2.17 -0.52 8.68
N VAL A 249 -2.98 -1.17 9.51
CA VAL A 249 -4.39 -0.80 9.73
C VAL A 249 -4.48 0.59 10.35
N ALA A 250 -3.65 0.90 11.36
CA ALA A 250 -3.61 2.22 11.99
C ALA A 250 -3.26 3.35 11.00
N ALA A 251 -2.43 3.07 9.99
CA ALA A 251 -2.12 4.03 8.93
C ALA A 251 -3.29 4.26 7.97
N LEU A 252 -4.06 3.21 7.66
CA LEU A 252 -5.18 3.26 6.72
C LEU A 252 -6.46 3.82 7.36
N LEU A 253 -6.72 3.46 8.60
CA LEU A 253 -8.01 3.63 9.27
C LEU A 253 -8.51 5.09 9.31
N PRO A 254 -7.67 6.12 9.57
CA PRO A 254 -8.13 7.51 9.54
C PRO A 254 -8.68 7.93 8.19
N SER A 255 -8.07 7.48 7.09
CA SER A 255 -8.50 7.75 5.72
C SER A 255 -9.80 7.01 5.38
N VAL A 256 -9.97 5.80 5.90
CA VAL A 256 -11.20 4.99 5.72
C VAL A 256 -12.36 5.64 6.46
N ALA A 257 -12.16 6.02 7.72
CA ALA A 257 -13.16 6.72 8.53
C ALA A 257 -13.61 8.03 7.88
N ASP A 258 -12.66 8.84 7.38
CA ASP A 258 -12.99 10.09 6.68
C ASP A 258 -13.72 9.85 5.35
N ALA A 259 -13.41 8.76 4.64
CA ALA A 259 -14.08 8.44 3.39
C ALA A 259 -15.58 8.15 3.60
N VAL A 260 -15.95 7.50 4.71
CA VAL A 260 -17.35 7.20 5.04
C VAL A 260 -18.02 8.25 5.93
N GLY A 261 -17.37 9.40 6.16
CA GLY A 261 -17.92 10.48 7.00
C GLY A 261 -18.07 10.11 8.48
N ALA A 262 -17.23 9.21 9.00
CA ALA A 262 -17.30 8.74 10.39
C ALA A 262 -16.72 9.72 11.43
N TRP A 263 -16.17 10.86 11.00
CA TRP A 263 -15.78 11.92 11.91
C TRP A 263 -16.90 12.95 11.94
N ASP A 264 -17.53 13.14 13.09
CA ASP A 264 -18.57 14.16 13.25
C ASP A 264 -18.02 15.55 12.87
N ASP A 265 -18.78 16.27 12.05
CA ASP A 265 -18.76 17.73 12.00
C ASP A 265 -19.41 18.22 13.30
N ASP A 266 -18.71 18.10 14.42
CA ASP A 266 -19.09 18.81 15.65
C ASP A 266 -18.96 20.32 15.40
N GLY A 267 -20.00 20.91 14.82
CA GLY A 267 -20.46 22.27 15.08
C GLY A 267 -19.55 23.43 14.67
N ASP A 268 -18.88 23.39 13.51
CA ASP A 268 -18.33 24.60 12.91
C ASP A 268 -19.12 25.01 11.65
N GLU A 269 -20.36 25.47 11.88
CA GLU A 269 -21.04 26.42 10.98
C GLU A 269 -20.20 27.71 10.93
N GLY A 270 -19.07 27.68 10.22
CA GLY A 270 -18.10 28.76 10.34
C GLY A 270 -16.78 28.61 9.62
N ALA A 271 -16.68 27.85 8.51
CA ALA A 271 -15.42 27.81 7.76
C ALA A 271 -15.62 27.78 6.25
N ASP A 272 -15.83 28.97 5.69
CA ASP A 272 -15.53 29.31 4.29
C ASP A 272 -13.99 29.35 4.08
N HIS A 273 -13.28 28.28 4.47
CA HIS A 273 -11.82 28.20 4.49
C HIS A 273 -11.29 26.91 3.83
N PRO A 274 -10.70 27.00 2.62
CA PRO A 274 -10.17 25.85 1.88
C PRO A 274 -8.88 25.22 2.47
N ASN A 275 -8.61 25.33 3.77
CA ASN A 275 -7.36 24.88 4.42
C ASN A 275 -7.49 24.43 5.90
N ALA A 276 -8.69 24.17 6.42
CA ALA A 276 -8.91 23.91 7.85
C ALA A 276 -8.33 22.56 8.38
N ALA A 277 -7.67 21.75 7.54
CA ALA A 277 -7.01 20.52 7.96
C ALA A 277 -5.53 20.43 7.53
N GLY A 278 -4.73 21.50 7.68
CA GLY A 278 -3.25 21.45 7.77
C GLY A 278 -2.42 20.73 6.68
N GLY A 279 -3.03 20.30 5.58
CA GLY A 279 -2.41 19.55 4.49
C GLY A 279 -1.75 20.46 3.46
N LEU A 280 -0.70 19.97 2.80
CA LEU A 280 -0.02 20.65 1.71
C LEU A 280 -0.76 20.39 0.40
N VAL A 281 -1.24 21.44 -0.27
CA VAL A 281 -1.82 21.32 -1.62
C VAL A 281 -0.71 21.42 -2.66
N LEU A 282 -0.52 20.35 -3.43
CA LEU A 282 0.57 20.20 -4.41
C LEU A 282 0.02 19.58 -5.70
N PRO A 283 0.70 19.71 -6.85
CA PRO A 283 0.36 18.88 -8.01
C PRO A 283 0.56 17.40 -7.64
N VAL A 284 -0.32 16.53 -8.13
CA VAL A 284 -0.38 15.12 -7.72
C VAL A 284 0.96 14.39 -7.87
N SER A 285 1.76 14.72 -8.88
CA SER A 285 3.08 14.12 -9.07
C SER A 285 4.07 14.44 -7.94
N PHE A 286 3.99 15.64 -7.36
CA PHE A 286 4.83 16.05 -6.24
C PHE A 286 4.34 15.42 -4.94
N ALA A 287 3.02 15.44 -4.69
CA ALA A 287 2.43 14.75 -3.56
C ALA A 287 2.75 13.25 -3.56
N ALA A 288 2.68 12.60 -4.73
CA ALA A 288 3.04 11.20 -4.90
C ALA A 288 4.52 10.90 -4.65
N ALA A 289 5.42 11.77 -5.13
CA ALA A 289 6.85 11.62 -4.89
C ALA A 289 7.19 11.74 -3.39
N GLU A 290 6.56 12.69 -2.70
CA GLU A 290 6.72 12.89 -1.27
C GLU A 290 6.16 11.73 -0.44
N ALA A 291 4.93 11.31 -0.76
CA ALA A 291 4.26 10.16 -0.12
C ALA A 291 5.03 8.85 -0.33
N ALA A 292 5.64 8.63 -1.49
CA ALA A 292 6.41 7.40 -1.75
C ALA A 292 7.67 7.25 -0.86
N VAL A 293 8.09 8.32 -0.19
CA VAL A 293 9.24 8.31 0.73
C VAL A 293 8.80 8.38 2.19
N HIS A 294 7.63 8.97 2.48
CA HIS A 294 7.11 9.17 3.82
C HIS A 294 5.83 8.37 4.07
N GLU A 295 5.89 7.50 5.06
CA GLU A 295 4.77 6.65 5.47
C GLU A 295 3.61 7.44 6.11
N GLY A 296 2.41 6.87 6.05
CA GLY A 296 1.21 7.41 6.69
C GLY A 296 0.74 8.74 6.09
N LEU A 297 1.32 9.16 4.97
CA LEU A 297 0.81 10.29 4.19
C LEU A 297 -0.34 9.82 3.32
N GLU A 298 -1.47 10.49 3.46
CA GLU A 298 -2.61 10.40 2.56
C GLU A 298 -2.44 11.41 1.43
N VAL A 299 -2.81 10.98 0.22
CA VAL A 299 -2.98 11.84 -0.94
C VAL A 299 -4.38 11.65 -1.50
N ALA A 300 -5.14 12.74 -1.58
CA ALA A 300 -6.48 12.78 -2.16
C ALA A 300 -6.60 13.93 -3.17
N ALA A 301 -7.51 13.81 -4.14
CA ALA A 301 -7.78 14.89 -5.07
C ALA A 301 -8.34 16.11 -4.33
N THR A 302 -7.95 17.32 -4.74
CA THR A 302 -8.48 18.56 -4.16
C THR A 302 -8.59 19.65 -5.22
N GLN A 303 -9.12 20.80 -4.85
CA GLN A 303 -9.19 21.98 -5.70
C GLN A 303 -8.36 23.12 -5.12
N LEU A 304 -7.66 23.85 -5.98
CA LEU A 304 -6.99 25.10 -5.61
C LEU A 304 -7.63 26.25 -6.38
N ALA A 305 -8.22 27.19 -5.65
CA ALA A 305 -9.00 28.31 -6.23
C ALA A 305 -10.11 27.84 -7.20
N GLY A 306 -10.88 26.83 -6.80
CA GLY A 306 -12.01 26.28 -7.57
C GLY A 306 -11.62 25.49 -8.82
N ARG A 307 -10.34 25.18 -9.01
CA ARG A 307 -9.83 24.36 -10.13
C ARG A 307 -9.26 23.06 -9.61
N ASP A 308 -9.63 21.95 -10.24
CA ASP A 308 -9.10 20.62 -9.94
C ASP A 308 -7.73 20.36 -10.60
N ARG A 309 -7.34 21.17 -11.59
CA ARG A 309 -6.07 21.07 -12.32
C ARG A 309 -5.32 22.39 -12.40
N GLY A 310 -3.99 22.28 -12.39
CA GLY A 310 -3.05 23.37 -12.66
C GLY A 310 -2.10 23.02 -13.80
N PRO A 311 -1.07 23.85 -14.06
CA PRO A 311 -0.12 23.65 -15.16
C PRO A 311 0.67 22.33 -15.08
N ARG A 312 0.74 21.72 -13.89
CA ARG A 312 1.49 20.49 -13.61
C ARG A 312 0.59 19.28 -13.31
N GLY A 313 -0.69 19.33 -13.73
CA GLY A 313 -1.65 18.24 -13.55
C GLY A 313 -2.70 18.51 -12.47
N ARG A 314 -3.36 17.45 -12.01
CA ARG A 314 -4.39 17.51 -10.95
C ARG A 314 -3.79 18.00 -9.63
N TRP A 315 -4.53 18.82 -8.91
CA TRP A 315 -4.20 19.21 -7.54
C TRP A 315 -4.55 18.09 -6.58
N ALA A 316 -3.67 17.86 -5.61
CA ALA A 316 -3.86 16.88 -4.56
C ALA A 316 -3.50 17.49 -3.21
N GLN A 317 -4.24 17.10 -2.18
CA GLN A 317 -3.93 17.40 -0.80
C GLN A 317 -3.07 16.28 -0.23
N LEU A 318 -1.90 16.63 0.29
CA LEU A 318 -0.99 15.75 0.99
C LEU A 318 -1.10 16.02 2.49
N GLN A 319 -1.43 15.00 3.29
CA GLN A 319 -1.63 15.18 4.72
C GLN A 319 -1.26 13.94 5.54
N ARG A 320 -0.93 14.16 6.82
CA ARG A 320 -0.71 13.10 7.82
C ARG A 320 -1.88 13.12 8.80
N ARG A 321 -2.77 12.14 8.75
CA ARG A 321 -3.99 12.10 9.57
C ARG A 321 -3.80 11.61 11.02
N VAL A 322 -2.59 11.72 11.57
CA VAL A 322 -2.24 11.24 12.92
C VAL A 322 -3.01 11.99 14.03
N ARG A 323 -3.40 13.24 13.81
CA ARG A 323 -3.91 14.13 14.87
C ARG A 323 -5.27 13.80 15.49
N ARG A 324 -6.11 12.93 14.90
CA ARG A 324 -7.40 12.54 15.52
C ARG A 324 -7.35 11.21 16.28
N ALA A 325 -6.35 10.36 16.04
CA ALA A 325 -6.21 9.08 16.73
C ALA A 325 -5.64 9.23 18.15
N ASP A 326 -4.87 10.29 18.45
CA ASP A 326 -4.35 10.58 19.80
C ASP A 326 -5.45 10.99 20.80
N GLN A 327 -6.69 11.17 20.35
CA GLN A 327 -7.87 11.35 21.22
C GLN A 327 -8.60 10.03 21.53
N LEU A 328 -8.16 8.90 20.96
CA LEU A 328 -8.66 7.59 21.35
C LEU A 328 -7.97 7.18 22.66
N PRO A 329 -8.72 6.89 23.74
CA PRO A 329 -8.11 6.35 24.94
C PRO A 329 -7.36 5.07 24.58
N ALA A 330 -6.15 4.92 25.12
CA ALA A 330 -5.33 3.74 24.93
C ALA A 330 -6.19 2.48 25.16
N VAL A 331 -6.13 1.54 24.22
CA VAL A 331 -6.73 0.21 24.37
C VAL A 331 -5.95 -0.53 25.47
N ALA A 332 -6.33 -0.24 26.71
CA ALA A 332 -5.94 -0.91 27.92
C ALA A 332 -7.22 -1.14 28.72
N ASP A 333 -7.39 -2.38 29.18
CA ASP A 333 -8.52 -2.94 29.93
C ASP A 333 -9.81 -3.28 29.16
N VAL A 334 -9.74 -4.37 28.40
CA VAL A 334 -10.85 -5.36 28.38
C VAL A 334 -10.31 -6.72 28.83
N ARG A 335 -9.90 -6.78 30.10
CA ARG A 335 -9.86 -8.03 30.88
C ARG A 335 -10.18 -7.71 32.34
N GLY A 336 -11.45 -7.88 32.72
CA GLY A 336 -11.81 -8.06 34.12
C GLY A 336 -13.03 -7.26 34.60
N SER A 337 -14.22 -7.79 34.33
CA SER A 337 -15.34 -7.84 35.28
C SER A 337 -16.38 -8.85 34.79
#